data_AF-A0A3P6A1B7-F1
#
_entry.id   AF-A0A3P6A1B7-F1
#
_cell.length_a   1.000
_cell.length_b   1.000
_cell.length_c   1.000
_cell.angle_alpha   90.00
_cell.angle_beta   90.00
_cell.angle_gamma   90.00
#
_symmetry.space_group_name_H-M   'P 1'
#
loop_
_entity.id
_entity.type
_entity.pdbx_description
1 polymer ?
#
loop_
_entity_poly.entity_id
_entity_poly.type
_entity_poly.pdbx_seq_one_letter_code
_entity_poly.pdbx_strand_id
1 'polypeptide(L)' 'MNVEAVKEKLWKKCGTSVNAMALELYDESGSNVAALSDDSRPLGFYSPFDG' A
#
# COMPACT_ATOMS: atom_id res chain seq x y z
N MET A 1 3.28 -9.55 -5.88
CA MET A 1 3.10 -8.96 -4.53
C MET A 1 1.85 -8.09 -4.59
N ASN A 2 0.77 -8.53 -3.95
CA ASN A 2 -0.50 -7.78 -3.86
C ASN A 2 -0.48 -6.83 -2.66
N VAL A 3 -1.48 -5.96 -2.58
CA VAL A 3 -1.63 -5.00 -1.48
C VAL A 3 -1.70 -5.73 -0.13
N GLU A 4 -2.42 -6.86 -0.06
CA GLU A 4 -2.49 -7.69 1.15
C GLU A 4 -1.11 -8.16 1.61
N ALA A 5 -0.28 -8.72 0.72
CA ALA A 5 1.06 -9.17 1.06
C ALA A 5 1.99 -8.03 1.51
N VAL A 6 1.75 -6.80 1.04
CA VAL A 6 2.47 -5.60 1.50
C VAL A 6 2.03 -5.24 2.92
N LYS A 7 0.72 -5.20 3.18
CA LYS A 7 0.19 -5.00 4.55
C LYS A 7 0.69 -6.10 5.49
N GLU A 8 0.75 -7.34 5.03
CA GLU A 8 1.31 -8.48 5.76
C GLU A 8 2.82 -8.32 6.09
N LYS A 9 3.56 -7.58 5.27
CA LYS A 9 4.96 -7.29 5.55
C LYS A 9 5.11 -6.14 6.55
N LEU A 10 4.22 -5.15 6.47
CA LEU A 10 4.20 -3.96 7.34
C LEU A 10 3.71 -4.27 8.76
N TRP A 11 2.67 -5.08 8.95
CA TRP A 11 2.16 -5.35 10.32
C TRP A 11 3.21 -6.01 11.19
N LYS A 12 4.08 -6.85 10.62
CA LYS A 12 5.21 -7.47 11.33
C LYS A 12 6.20 -6.45 11.88
N LYS A 13 6.18 -5.21 11.38
CA LYS A 13 7.04 -4.10 11.81
C LYS A 13 6.28 -3.09 12.68
N CYS A 14 5.01 -2.84 12.40
CA CYS A 14 4.24 -1.76 13.03
C CYS A 14 3.22 -2.24 14.07
N GLY A 15 2.87 -3.52 14.10
CA GLY A 15 1.90 -4.09 15.04
C GLY A 15 0.43 -3.77 14.74
N THR A 16 0.14 -3.00 13.69
CA THR A 16 -1.24 -2.70 13.26
C THR A 16 -1.84 -3.88 12.49
N SER A 17 -3.09 -4.25 12.76
CA SER A 17 -3.78 -5.29 11.98
C SER A 17 -3.85 -4.92 10.50
N VAL A 18 -3.62 -5.89 9.62
CA VAL A 18 -3.75 -5.76 8.15
C VAL A 18 -5.10 -5.13 7.77
N ASN A 19 -6.18 -5.54 8.44
CA ASN A 19 -7.53 -5.07 8.16
C ASN A 19 -7.78 -3.61 8.60
N ALA A 20 -6.97 -3.09 9.52
CA ALA A 20 -7.02 -1.70 9.98
C ALA A 20 -6.00 -0.81 9.24
N MET A 21 -5.20 -1.37 8.33
CA MET A 21 -4.23 -0.62 7.55
C MET A 21 -4.86 -0.04 6.28
N ALA A 22 -4.75 1.28 6.14
CA ALA A 22 -4.96 1.99 4.88
C ALA A 22 -3.60 2.33 4.28
N LEU A 23 -3.41 1.97 3.01
CA LEU A 23 -2.21 2.33 2.24
C LEU A 23 -2.61 3.33 1.16
N GLU A 24 -1.81 4.36 1.02
CA GLU A 24 -2.03 5.46 0.09
C GLU A 24 -0.75 5.69 -0.70
N LEU A 25 -0.91 5.86 -2.01
CA LEU A 25 0.16 6.20 -2.92
C LEU A 25 0.24 7.72 -3.02
N TYR A 26 1.42 8.25 -2.77
CA TYR A 26 1.73 9.66 -2.92
C TYR A 26 2.73 9.85 -4.06
N ASP A 27 2.63 10.97 -4.77
CA ASP A 27 3.66 11.39 -5.72
C ASP A 27 4.79 12.17 -5.03
N GLU A 28 5.80 12.56 -5.81
CA GLU A 28 6.94 13.35 -5.36
C GLU A 28 6.56 14.74 -4.80
N SER A 29 5.38 15.26 -5.17
CA SER A 29 4.85 16.52 -4.65
C SER A 29 4.14 16.36 -3.29
N GLY A 30 4.00 15.13 -2.80
CA GLY A 30 3.23 14.80 -1.61
C GLY A 30 1.72 14.80 -1.84
N SER A 31 1.27 14.71 -3.09
CA SER A 31 -0.15 14.60 -3.43
C SER A 31 -0.60 13.15 -3.43
N ASN A 32 -1.77 12.86 -2.86
CA ASN A 32 -2.35 11.52 -2.88
C ASN A 32 -2.82 11.17 -4.30
N VAL A 33 -2.24 10.13 -4.89
CA VAL A 33 -2.49 9.67 -6.25
C VAL A 33 -3.51 8.54 -6.28
N ALA A 34 -3.46 7.64 -5.29
CA ALA A 34 -4.37 6.51 -5.20
C ALA A 34 -4.47 5.91 -3.80
N ALA A 35 -5.66 5.48 -3.41
CA ALA A 35 -5.85 4.62 -2.26
C ALA A 35 -5.73 3.14 -2.66
N LEU A 36 -4.90 2.37 -1.96
CA LEU A 36 -4.74 0.93 -2.14
C LEU A 36 -5.81 0.19 -1.33
N SER A 37 -7.07 0.39 -1.71
CA SER A 37 -8.24 -0.18 -1.01
C SER A 37 -8.53 -1.63 -1.40
N ASP A 38 -8.08 -2.07 -2.57
CA ASP A 38 -8.26 -3.44 -3.06
C ASP A 38 -7.03 -4.30 -2.72
N ASP A 39 -7.20 -5.16 -1.71
CA ASP A 39 -6.16 -6.05 -1.18
C ASP A 39 -5.70 -7.11 -2.18
N SER A 40 -6.58 -7.48 -3.12
CA SER A 40 -6.27 -8.49 -4.15
C SER A 40 -5.41 -7.94 -5.29
N ARG A 41 -5.39 -6.61 -5.48
CA ARG A 41 -4.66 -6.01 -6.60
C ARG A 41 -3.16 -6.11 -6.43
N PRO A 42 -2.41 -6.39 -7.52
CA PRO A 42 -0.97 -6.31 -7.49
C PRO A 42 -0.53 -4.87 -7.27
N LEU A 43 0.56 -4.66 -6.54
CA LEU A 43 1.08 -3.30 -6.28
C LEU A 43 1.42 -2.57 -7.59
N GLY A 44 1.91 -3.29 -8.60
CA GLY A 44 2.19 -2.76 -9.93
C GLY A 44 0.97 -2.24 -10.70
N PHE A 45 -0.27 -2.58 -10.29
CA PHE A 45 -1.48 -1.99 -10.86
C PHE A 45 -1.52 -0.47 -10.64
N TYR A 46 -1.06 -0.02 -9.46
CA TYR A 46 -1.00 1.39 -9.10
C TYR A 46 0.23 2.10 -9.70
N SER A 47 1.07 1.38 -10.46
CA SER A 47 2.28 1.88 -11.09
C SER A 47 3.14 2.76 -10.16
N PRO A 48 3.47 2.31 -8.93
CA PRO A 48 4.34 3.07 -8.05
C PRO A 48 5.72 3.21 -8.70
N PHE A 49 6.31 4.40 -8.58
CA PHE A 49 7.69 4.64 -8.96
C PHE A 49 8.60 4.39 -7.76
N ASP A 50 9.83 3.93 -8.02
CA ASP A 50 10.87 3.89 -6.99
C ASP A 50 11.24 5.34 -6.63
N GLY A 51 11.25 5.64 -5.33
CA GLY A 51 11.54 6.95 -4.76
C GLY A 51 12.35 6.84 -3.47
#